data_AF-A0A6N7FY47-F1
#
_entry.id   AF-A0A6N7FY47-F1
#
_cell.length_a   1.000
_cell.length_b   1.000
_cell.length_c   1.000
_cell.angle_alpha   90.00
_cell.angle_beta   90.00
_cell.angle_gamma   90.00
#
_symmetry.space_group_name_H-M   'P 1'
#
loop_
_entity.id
_entity.type
_entity.pdbx_description
1 polymer ?
#
loop_
_entity_poly.entity_id
_entity_poly.type
_entity_poly.pdbx_seq_one_letter_code
_entity_poly.pdbx_strand_id
1 'polypeptide(L)' 'MTSTTASDEDAQFLFQEWDRRARARDVPVLLEQYSGEAALETRLATRPSGVLRGSAELHRFFDEGGRRPNERV' A
#
# COMPACT_ATOMS: atom_id res chain seq x y z
N MET A 1 1.82 16.29 -25.31
CA MET A 1 2.18 15.00 -24.67
C MET A 1 0.88 14.25 -24.44
N THR A 2 0.69 13.10 -25.09
CA THR A 2 -0.41 12.19 -24.77
C THR A 2 0.05 11.30 -23.63
N SER A 3 -0.52 11.46 -22.43
CA SER A 3 -0.27 10.52 -21.33
C SER A 3 -1.00 9.21 -21.65
N THR A 4 -0.24 8.14 -21.83
CA THR A 4 -0.81 6.78 -21.87
C THR A 4 -1.25 6.42 -20.45
N THR A 5 -2.56 6.29 -20.24
CA THR A 5 -3.12 5.75 -18.99
C THR A 5 -3.01 4.23 -19.02
N ALA A 6 -2.69 3.61 -17.88
CA ALA A 6 -2.69 2.16 -17.73
C ALA A 6 -4.09 1.59 -18.01
N SER A 7 -4.15 0.35 -18.51
CA SER A 7 -5.43 -0.32 -18.78
C SER A 7 -6.08 -0.82 -17.49
N ASP A 8 -7.38 -1.16 -17.56
CA ASP A 8 -8.08 -1.80 -16.44
C ASP A 8 -7.46 -3.16 -16.07
N GLU A 9 -6.89 -3.87 -17.05
CA GLU A 9 -6.18 -5.14 -16.84
C GLU A 9 -4.89 -4.94 -16.04
N ASP A 10 -4.13 -3.88 -16.33
CA ASP A 10 -2.93 -3.51 -15.57
C ASP A 10 -3.29 -3.17 -14.11
N ALA A 11 -4.37 -2.39 -13.91
CA ALA A 11 -4.85 -2.05 -12.58
C ALA A 11 -5.29 -3.30 -11.79
N GLN A 12 -5.99 -4.22 -12.44
CA GLN A 12 -6.41 -5.49 -11.85
C GLN A 12 -5.22 -6.38 -11.47
N PHE A 13 -4.20 -6.45 -12.33
CA PHE A 13 -2.97 -7.19 -12.04
C PHE A 13 -2.24 -6.62 -10.82
N LEU A 14 -2.04 -5.30 -10.78
CA LEU A 14 -1.39 -4.62 -9.66
C LEU A 14 -2.17 -4.83 -8.36
N PHE A 15 -3.50 -4.78 -8.40
CA PHE A 15 -4.33 -5.04 -7.23
C PHE A 15 -4.16 -6.47 -6.69
N GLN A 16 -4.18 -7.47 -7.57
CA GLN A 16 -4.00 -8.87 -7.17
C GLN A 16 -2.61 -9.13 -6.57
N GLU A 17 -1.59 -8.53 -7.17
CA GLU A 17 -0.21 -8.63 -6.70
C GLU A 17 -0.04 -7.97 -5.32
N TRP A 18 -0.64 -6.79 -5.16
CA TRP A 18 -0.70 -6.07 -3.89
C TRP A 18 -1.41 -6.88 -2.80
N ASP A 19 -2.61 -7.42 -3.06
CA ASP A 19 -3.38 -8.20 -2.07
C ASP A 19 -2.62 -9.47 -1.65
N ARG A 20 -2.01 -10.17 -2.62
CA ARG A 20 -1.19 -11.36 -2.34
C ARG A 20 -0.02 -11.04 -1.40
N ARG A 21 0.75 -9.98 -1.69
CA ARG A 21 1.92 -9.56 -0.88
C ARG A 21 1.50 -9.04 0.50
N ALA A 22 0.42 -8.27 0.57
CA ALA A 22 -0.14 -7.77 1.82
C ALA A 22 -0.57 -8.92 2.75
N ARG A 23 -1.25 -9.95 2.23
CA ARG A 23 -1.63 -11.16 2.99
C ARG A 23 -0.42 -11.97 3.44
N ALA A 24 0.61 -12.07 2.60
CA ALA A 24 1.87 -12.74 2.93
C ALA A 24 2.72 -11.95 3.95
N ARG A 25 2.37 -10.69 4.25
CA ARG A 25 3.12 -9.77 5.11
C ARG A 25 4.54 -9.51 4.59
N ASP A 26 4.73 -9.62 3.28
CA ASP A 26 6.00 -9.31 2.62
C ASP A 26 6.07 -7.80 2.34
N VAL A 27 6.26 -7.03 3.42
CA VAL A 27 6.27 -5.55 3.39
C VAL A 27 7.35 -4.98 2.45
N PRO A 28 8.60 -5.49 2.43
CA PRO A 28 9.61 -4.99 1.50
C PRO A 28 9.17 -5.11 0.04
N VAL A 29 8.69 -6.28 -0.36
CA VAL A 29 8.25 -6.54 -1.75
C VAL A 29 6.94 -5.84 -2.07
N LEU A 30 6.06 -5.62 -1.08
CA LEU A 30 4.87 -4.78 -1.24
C LEU A 30 5.24 -3.33 -1.61
N LEU A 31 6.27 -2.77 -0.97
CA LEU A 31 6.70 -1.38 -1.18
C LEU A 31 7.37 -1.14 -2.52
N GLU A 32 7.92 -2.17 -3.18
CA GLU A 32 8.47 -2.05 -4.54
C GLU A 32 7.42 -1.62 -5.57
N GLN A 33 6.12 -1.83 -5.28
CA GLN A 33 5.02 -1.39 -6.14
C GLN A 33 4.69 0.10 -5.99
N TYR A 34 5.24 0.75 -4.97
CA TYR A 34 4.99 2.17 -4.69
C TYR A 34 6.16 3.02 -5.21
N SER A 35 5.82 4.18 -5.78
CA SER A 35 6.79 5.25 -5.98
C SER A 35 7.37 5.70 -4.63
N GLY A 36 8.62 6.16 -4.62
CA GLY A 36 9.25 6.75 -3.43
C GLY A 36 8.46 7.91 -2.82
N GLU A 37 7.68 8.62 -3.65
CA GLU A 37 6.83 9.76 -3.27
C GLU A 37 5.35 9.37 -3.11
N ALA A 38 5.03 8.08 -3.06
CA ALA A 38 3.64 7.65 -2.98
C ALA A 38 2.95 8.16 -1.71
N ALA A 39 1.67 8.50 -1.85
CA ALA A 39 0.81 8.83 -0.72
C ALA A 39 -0.24 7.73 -0.53
N LEU A 40 -0.50 7.38 0.73
CA LEU A 40 -1.59 6.48 1.11
C LEU A 40 -2.55 7.22 2.04
N GLU A 41 -3.78 7.42 1.56
CA GLU A 41 -4.87 7.98 2.34
C GLU A 41 -5.66 6.84 2.99
N THR A 42 -5.73 6.81 4.32
CA THR A 42 -6.43 5.77 5.05
C THR A 42 -6.87 6.23 6.43
N ARG A 43 -8.09 5.85 6.83
CA ARG A 43 -8.58 6.06 8.21
C ARG A 43 -7.85 5.19 9.24
N LEU A 44 -7.09 4.20 8.79
CA LEU A 44 -6.32 3.32 9.66
C LEU A 44 -5.03 3.96 10.15
N ALA A 45 -4.57 5.03 9.49
CA ALA A 45 -3.42 5.78 9.95
C ALA A 45 -3.83 6.60 11.19
N THR A 46 -3.07 6.47 12.28
CA THR A 46 -3.28 7.25 13.51
C THR A 46 -2.80 8.71 13.39
N ARG A 47 -2.70 9.24 12.17
CA ARG A 47 -2.28 10.63 11.92
C ARG A 47 -3.50 11.53 11.80
N PRO A 48 -3.43 12.79 12.28
CA PRO A 48 -4.53 13.75 12.14
C PRO A 48 -4.97 13.99 10.69
N SER A 49 -4.04 13.89 9.73
CA SER A 49 -4.34 14.04 8.30
C SER A 49 -4.97 12.81 7.67
N GLY A 50 -4.81 11.61 8.27
CA GLY A 50 -5.15 10.34 7.61
C GLY A 50 -4.29 10.01 6.38
N VAL A 51 -3.21 10.77 6.12
CA VAL A 51 -2.34 10.60 4.95
C VAL A 51 -0.93 10.22 5.38
N LEU A 52 -0.43 9.14 4.80
CA LEU A 52 0.97 8.69 4.88
C LEU A 52 1.70 9.08 3.60
N ARG A 53 2.94 9.58 3.71
CA ARG A 53 3.73 10.06 2.58
C ARG A 53 5.09 9.38 2.52
N GLY A 54 5.40 8.84 1.35
CA GLY A 54 6.67 8.22 0.99
C GLY A 54 6.88 6.84 1.61
N SER A 55 7.87 6.13 1.08
CA SER A 55 8.14 4.73 1.43
C SER A 55 8.38 4.49 2.92
N ALA A 56 8.98 5.45 3.64
CA ALA A 56 9.25 5.31 5.07
C ALA A 56 7.98 5.24 5.92
N GLU A 57 7.01 6.13 5.66
CA GLU A 57 5.74 6.13 6.42
C GLU A 57 4.87 4.93 6.04
N LEU A 58 4.85 4.56 4.75
CA LEU A 58 4.15 3.36 4.28
C LEU A 58 4.76 2.10 4.89
N HIS A 59 6.10 1.98 4.93
CA HIS A 59 6.79 0.85 5.54
C HIS A 59 6.37 0.65 7.00
N ARG A 60 6.45 1.72 7.79
CA ARG A 60 6.06 1.67 9.20
C ARG A 60 4.60 1.24 9.36
N PHE A 61 3.70 1.77 8.55
CA PHE A 61 2.29 1.44 8.60
C PHE A 61 2.02 -0.05 8.29
N PHE A 62 2.61 -0.60 7.22
CA PHE A 62 2.40 -1.99 6.85
C PHE A 62 3.06 -2.97 7.82
N ASP A 63 4.23 -2.64 8.36
CA ASP A 63 4.93 -3.43 9.38
C ASP A 63 4.14 -3.47 10.70
N GLU A 64 3.59 -2.34 11.14
CA GLU A 64 2.71 -2.27 12.32
C GLU A 64 1.37 -2.99 12.08
N GLY A 65 0.77 -2.82 10.91
CA GLY A 65 -0.48 -3.48 10.51
C GLY A 65 -0.36 -5.00 10.41
N GLY A 66 0.76 -5.50 9.87
CA GLY A 66 1.05 -6.94 9.79
C GLY A 66 1.26 -7.62 11.16
N ARG A 67 1.60 -6.85 12.20
CA ARG A 67 1.76 -7.36 13.58
C ARG A 67 0.46 -7.42 14.38
N ARG A 68 -0.57 -6.68 13.98
CA ARG A 68 -1.86 -6.73 14.69
C ARG A 68 -2.53 -8.07 14.37
N PRO A 69 -2.94 -8.87 15.38
CA PRO A 69 -3.82 -10.00 15.09
C PRO A 69 -5.06 -9.44 14.39
N ASN A 70 -5.49 -10.07 13.30
CA ASN A 70 -6.80 -9.81 12.72
C ASN A 70 -7.85 -10.19 13.79
N GLU A 71 -8.16 -9.27 14.70
CA GLU A 71 -9.39 -9.33 15.46
C GLU A 71 -10.50 -9.21 14.41
N ARG A 72 -11.08 -10.37 14.11
CA ARG A 72 -12.11 -10.61 13.12
C ARG A 72 -13.15 -9.49 13.18
N VAL A 73 -13.26 -8.71 12.11
CA VAL A 73 -14.51 -8.03 11.75
C VAL A 73 -15.51 -9.06 11.25
#